data_AF-A0A3N4MJX4-F1
#
_entry.id   AF-A0A3N4MJX4-F1
#
_cell.length_a   1.000
_cell.length_b   1.000
_cell.length_c   1.000
_cell.angle_alpha   90.00
_cell.angle_beta   90.00
_cell.angle_gamma   90.00
#
_symmetry.space_group_name_H-M   'P 1'
#
loop_
_entity.id
_entity.type
_entity.pdbx_description
1 polymer ?
#
loop_
_entity_poly.entity_id
_entity_poly.type
_entity_poly.pdbx_seq_one_letter_code
_entity_poly.pdbx_strand_id
1 'polypeptide(L)'
;MKVNIKMFQVGELGDCFLLKFIDGEKKSHVLIDCGSFRNSNKSKERLQKIVKHILDNELSGGLLDLVVATHQHNDHVSGFLHAADLFKDKVKQVWLPWLDDPRDPPANKLRLKQQNLLDKMGVIYQHLQQKNLQEGFPITKDILDFYGATDDGPAVPLEAMKILRKMGKKPVKYLEPGTVENIPRFTQKQLKAYVLGPPRNPAFLYDITANKDETYDHKLELAFSGAEKLAHALENKNGITGREEQQFPFNLHYKRSKEKIDSAFIGLYDDPRNDYRTIDSDWLNQVERLALYMDSYTNNSSLVLAFELVESQKVLLFVGDAQTGNWNSWKTLEWKGAHRDFNIRNMLQNTVLYKVGHHASHNASLKEAIEDMTHEDLVALIPVDRTDGNITKTNGWKMPAKNLYKKLKTAAKHRVLVMDVGFDDDCRPDNGTTGWSELSAAEPEYNEDDLYISITVED
;
A
#
# COMPACT_ATOMS: atom_id res chain seq x y z
N MET A 1 -21.26 7.45 20.13
CA MET A 1 -21.37 6.66 18.87
C MET A 1 -20.57 5.35 19.00
N LYS A 2 -20.92 4.33 18.22
CA LYS A 2 -20.27 3.00 18.20
C LYS A 2 -19.75 2.70 16.81
N VAL A 3 -18.57 2.09 16.70
CA VAL A 3 -17.97 1.62 15.45
C VAL A 3 -17.62 0.15 15.60
N ASN A 4 -18.18 -0.71 14.76
CA ASN A 4 -17.71 -2.09 14.63
C ASN A 4 -16.76 -2.16 13.43
N ILE A 5 -15.56 -2.68 13.66
CA ILE A 5 -14.48 -2.81 12.67
C ILE A 5 -14.23 -4.29 12.46
N LYS A 6 -14.31 -4.75 11.21
CA LYS A 6 -13.98 -6.13 10.82
C LYS A 6 -12.76 -6.13 9.92
N MET A 7 -11.71 -6.82 10.33
CA MET A 7 -10.56 -7.18 9.49
C MET A 7 -10.81 -8.57 8.91
N PHE A 8 -11.07 -8.67 7.60
CA PHE A 8 -11.34 -9.95 6.96
C PHE A 8 -10.05 -10.73 6.72
N GLN A 9 -10.11 -12.03 6.97
CA GLN A 9 -9.00 -12.94 6.70
C GLN A 9 -9.03 -13.33 5.22
N VAL A 10 -8.21 -12.67 4.40
CA VAL A 10 -8.18 -12.92 2.95
C VAL A 10 -7.48 -14.24 2.59
N GLY A 11 -6.79 -14.86 3.55
CA GLY A 11 -6.15 -16.18 3.42
C GLY A 11 -4.80 -16.17 2.70
N GLU A 12 -4.25 -14.97 2.52
CA GLU A 12 -2.90 -14.64 2.05
C GLU A 12 -2.64 -13.16 2.39
N LEU A 13 -1.56 -12.56 1.89
CA LEU A 13 -1.34 -11.11 2.05
C LEU A 13 -2.48 -10.29 1.42
N GLY A 14 -3.03 -9.32 2.15
CA GLY A 14 -3.95 -8.32 1.62
C GLY A 14 -4.89 -7.68 2.63
N ASP A 15 -5.66 -6.72 2.14
CA ASP A 15 -6.45 -5.80 2.93
C ASP A 15 -7.93 -5.87 2.57
N CYS A 16 -8.78 -6.00 3.59
CA CYS A 16 -10.22 -5.89 3.46
C CYS A 16 -10.84 -5.57 4.82
N PHE A 17 -11.32 -4.33 4.97
CA PHE A 17 -11.86 -3.84 6.25
C PHE A 17 -13.27 -3.30 6.10
N LEU A 18 -14.21 -3.77 6.93
CA LEU A 18 -15.55 -3.18 7.02
C LEU A 18 -15.70 -2.41 8.33
N LEU A 19 -16.02 -1.13 8.21
CA LEU A 19 -16.35 -0.25 9.33
C LEU A 19 -17.86 0.03 9.31
N LYS A 20 -18.51 -0.21 10.44
CA LYS A 20 -19.93 0.05 10.66
C LYS A 20 -20.09 1.08 11.76
N PHE A 21 -20.28 2.33 11.36
CA PHE A 21 -20.54 3.45 12.26
C PHE A 21 -22.02 3.48 12.64
N ILE A 22 -22.31 3.61 13.93
CA ILE A 22 -23.65 3.53 14.53
C ILE A 22 -23.84 4.69 15.51
N ASP A 23 -24.89 5.50 15.31
CA ASP A 23 -25.33 6.52 16.26
C ASP A 23 -26.86 6.51 16.35
N GLY A 24 -27.38 5.92 17.43
CA GLY A 24 -28.80 5.56 17.55
C GLY A 24 -29.24 4.66 16.39
N GLU A 25 -30.26 5.09 15.64
CA GLU A 25 -30.77 4.35 14.47
C GLU A 25 -29.92 4.56 13.20
N LYS A 26 -29.04 5.58 13.17
CA LYS A 26 -28.22 5.88 11.99
C LYS A 26 -27.07 4.89 11.90
N LYS A 27 -26.92 4.26 10.73
CA LYS A 27 -25.85 3.31 10.42
C LYS A 27 -25.20 3.66 9.08
N SER A 28 -23.88 3.73 9.02
CA SER A 28 -23.11 3.83 7.77
C SER A 28 -22.11 2.69 7.67
N HIS A 29 -22.07 2.03 6.51
CA HIS A 29 -21.12 0.97 6.22
C HIS A 29 -20.06 1.46 5.23
N VAL A 30 -18.80 1.38 5.66
CA VAL A 30 -17.62 1.81 4.91
C VAL A 30 -16.73 0.60 4.69
N LEU A 31 -16.52 0.21 3.44
CA LEU A 31 -15.55 -0.81 3.06
C LEU A 31 -14.25 -0.10 2.66
N ILE A 32 -13.15 -0.41 3.33
CA ILE A 32 -11.81 0.09 3.02
C ILE A 32 -11.01 -1.08 2.47
N ASP A 33 -10.67 -0.98 1.19
CA ASP A 33 -10.03 -2.02 0.39
C ASP A 33 -10.80 -3.35 0.38
N CYS A 34 -10.45 -4.18 -0.59
CA CYS A 34 -10.94 -5.55 -0.73
C CYS A 34 -10.03 -6.26 -1.73
N GLY A 35 -8.92 -6.83 -1.27
CA GLY A 35 -7.97 -7.50 -2.15
C GLY A 35 -7.19 -8.60 -1.47
N SER A 36 -6.54 -9.39 -2.33
CA SER A 36 -5.54 -10.38 -1.93
C SER A 36 -4.39 -10.37 -2.94
N PHE A 37 -3.19 -10.75 -2.50
CA PHE A 37 -1.96 -10.61 -3.28
C PHE A 37 -1.95 -11.46 -4.55
N ARG A 38 -2.55 -12.65 -4.53
CA ARG A 38 -2.63 -13.52 -5.71
C ARG A 38 -3.98 -13.43 -6.39
N ASN A 39 -4.01 -13.87 -7.64
CA ASN A 39 -5.22 -13.95 -8.47
C ASN A 39 -5.61 -15.41 -8.76
N SER A 40 -5.26 -16.34 -7.86
CA SER A 40 -5.60 -17.76 -7.98
C SER A 40 -7.11 -17.99 -7.86
N ASN A 41 -7.62 -19.14 -8.30
CA ASN A 41 -9.04 -19.48 -8.11
C ASN A 41 -9.42 -19.48 -6.62
N LYS A 42 -8.54 -19.99 -5.75
CA LYS A 42 -8.72 -19.95 -4.29
C LYS A 42 -8.84 -18.51 -3.77
N SER A 43 -7.98 -17.61 -4.24
CA SER A 43 -8.00 -16.18 -3.88
C SER A 43 -9.33 -15.53 -4.30
N LYS A 44 -9.76 -15.78 -5.55
CA LYS A 44 -11.04 -15.27 -6.09
C LYS A 44 -12.24 -15.76 -5.29
N GLU A 45 -12.32 -17.07 -5.05
CA GLU A 45 -13.41 -17.68 -4.27
C GLU A 45 -13.46 -17.13 -2.84
N ARG A 46 -12.29 -16.91 -2.21
CA ARG A 46 -12.20 -16.34 -0.87
C ARG A 46 -12.70 -14.90 -0.83
N LEU A 47 -12.28 -14.04 -1.78
CA LEU A 47 -12.77 -12.66 -1.89
C LEU A 47 -14.28 -12.62 -2.16
N GLN A 48 -14.80 -13.48 -3.05
CA GLN A 48 -16.24 -13.60 -3.29
C GLN A 48 -17.01 -14.04 -2.05
N LYS A 49 -16.47 -14.98 -1.26
CA LYS A 49 -17.06 -15.40 0.03
C LYS A 49 -17.12 -14.22 1.01
N ILE A 50 -16.05 -13.44 1.13
CA ILE A 50 -15.99 -12.25 1.99
C ILE A 50 -17.03 -11.21 1.55
N VAL A 51 -17.07 -10.85 0.26
CA VAL A 51 -18.02 -9.86 -0.26
C VAL A 51 -19.45 -10.33 -0.06
N LYS A 52 -19.75 -11.60 -0.32
CA LYS A 52 -21.07 -12.17 -0.08
C LYS A 52 -21.47 -12.07 1.40
N HIS A 53 -20.56 -12.40 2.31
CA HIS A 53 -20.80 -12.25 3.75
C HIS A 53 -21.09 -10.79 4.14
N ILE A 54 -20.32 -9.82 3.63
CA ILE A 54 -20.59 -8.40 3.86
C ILE A 54 -22.01 -8.06 3.42
N LEU A 55 -22.39 -8.42 2.20
CA LEU A 55 -23.71 -8.06 1.64
C LEU A 55 -24.87 -8.74 2.37
N ASP A 56 -24.75 -10.04 2.65
CA ASP A 56 -25.83 -10.87 3.18
C ASP A 56 -25.98 -10.70 4.70
N ASN A 57 -24.86 -10.66 5.44
CA ASN A 57 -24.85 -10.66 6.90
C ASN A 57 -24.70 -9.26 7.49
N GLU A 58 -23.79 -8.44 6.97
CA GLU A 58 -23.44 -7.16 7.62
C GLU A 58 -24.37 -6.01 7.24
N LEU A 59 -24.75 -5.97 5.97
CA LEU A 59 -25.63 -4.93 5.43
C LEU A 59 -27.11 -5.28 5.56
N SER A 60 -27.44 -6.56 5.77
CA SER A 60 -28.81 -7.08 5.86
C SER A 60 -29.72 -6.60 4.71
N GLY A 61 -29.22 -6.69 3.48
CA GLY A 61 -29.92 -6.20 2.27
C GLY A 61 -29.74 -4.70 1.97
N GLY A 62 -28.96 -3.99 2.79
CA GLY A 62 -28.58 -2.59 2.57
C GLY A 62 -27.53 -2.39 1.48
N LEU A 63 -26.97 -1.17 1.45
CA LEU A 63 -25.91 -0.76 0.54
C LEU A 63 -24.65 -0.40 1.34
N LEU A 64 -23.48 -0.60 0.74
CA LEU A 64 -22.27 0.08 1.19
C LEU A 64 -22.47 1.57 0.96
N ASP A 65 -22.43 2.33 2.04
CA ASP A 65 -22.56 3.78 1.97
C ASP A 65 -21.31 4.40 1.36
N LEU A 66 -20.15 3.76 1.57
CA LEU A 66 -18.87 4.17 1.04
C LEU A 66 -17.97 2.95 0.76
N VAL A 67 -17.30 2.97 -0.39
CA VAL A 67 -16.10 2.16 -0.67
C VAL A 67 -14.91 3.10 -0.77
N VAL A 68 -13.82 2.77 -0.09
CA VAL A 68 -12.53 3.45 -0.18
C VAL A 68 -11.54 2.48 -0.79
N ALA A 69 -10.85 2.89 -1.86
CA ALA A 69 -9.70 2.15 -2.37
C ALA A 69 -8.45 2.99 -2.08
N THR A 70 -7.51 2.45 -1.32
CA THR A 70 -6.40 3.24 -0.79
C THR A 70 -5.38 3.55 -1.87
N HIS A 71 -4.94 2.54 -2.60
CA HIS A 71 -4.01 2.64 -3.71
C HIS A 71 -4.14 1.42 -4.62
N GLN A 72 -3.37 1.39 -5.70
CA GLN A 72 -3.59 0.46 -6.80
C GLN A 72 -2.92 -0.90 -6.61
N HIS A 73 -2.55 -1.32 -5.40
CA HIS A 73 -1.97 -2.65 -5.18
C HIS A 73 -3.00 -3.79 -5.29
N ASN A 74 -2.57 -4.95 -5.82
CA ASN A 74 -3.46 -6.06 -6.12
C ASN A 74 -4.17 -6.56 -4.84
N ASP A 75 -3.43 -6.64 -3.76
CA ASP A 75 -3.88 -7.03 -2.44
C ASP A 75 -4.79 -6.00 -1.74
N HIS A 76 -5.02 -4.84 -2.35
CA HIS A 76 -6.00 -3.85 -1.94
C HIS A 76 -7.23 -3.80 -2.84
N VAL A 77 -7.07 -4.00 -4.17
CA VAL A 77 -8.17 -3.73 -5.12
C VAL A 77 -8.68 -4.95 -5.90
N SER A 78 -8.01 -6.11 -5.85
CA SER A 78 -8.34 -7.25 -6.72
C SER A 78 -9.76 -7.78 -6.52
N GLY A 79 -10.32 -7.70 -5.31
CA GLY A 79 -11.69 -8.10 -5.00
C GLY A 79 -12.74 -7.26 -5.70
N PHE A 80 -12.46 -6.00 -6.03
CA PHE A 80 -13.39 -5.17 -6.80
C PHE A 80 -13.53 -5.62 -8.26
N LEU A 81 -12.54 -6.34 -8.79
CA LEU A 81 -12.63 -7.04 -10.06
C LEU A 81 -13.25 -8.44 -9.88
N HIS A 82 -12.68 -9.24 -8.99
CA HIS A 82 -13.06 -10.66 -8.84
C HIS A 82 -14.47 -10.87 -8.29
N ALA A 83 -15.01 -9.89 -7.58
CA ALA A 83 -16.37 -9.86 -7.06
C ALA A 83 -17.21 -8.71 -7.67
N ALA A 84 -16.85 -8.21 -8.85
CA ALA A 84 -17.51 -7.06 -9.49
C ALA A 84 -19.03 -7.23 -9.60
N ASP A 85 -19.49 -8.43 -9.97
CA ASP A 85 -20.92 -8.74 -10.09
C ASP A 85 -21.67 -8.63 -8.76
N LEU A 86 -21.03 -8.96 -7.64
CA LEU A 86 -21.62 -8.85 -6.30
C LEU A 86 -21.76 -7.38 -5.87
N PHE A 87 -20.83 -6.52 -6.27
CA PHE A 87 -20.86 -5.09 -5.94
C PHE A 87 -21.87 -4.29 -6.78
N LYS A 88 -22.40 -4.86 -7.87
CA LYS A 88 -23.31 -4.18 -8.78
C LYS A 88 -24.53 -3.62 -8.04
N ASP A 89 -24.75 -2.30 -8.17
CA ASP A 89 -25.81 -1.54 -7.52
C ASP A 89 -25.79 -1.56 -5.97
N LYS A 90 -24.74 -2.10 -5.35
CA LYS A 90 -24.57 -2.21 -3.89
C LYS A 90 -23.78 -1.07 -3.25
N VAL A 91 -23.17 -0.18 -4.04
CA VAL A 91 -22.29 0.89 -3.54
C VAL A 91 -22.87 2.27 -3.83
N LYS A 92 -22.99 3.12 -2.79
CA LYS A 92 -23.50 4.49 -2.97
C LYS A 92 -22.43 5.47 -3.47
N GLN A 93 -21.24 5.42 -2.90
CA GLN A 93 -20.15 6.35 -3.22
C GLN A 93 -18.80 5.64 -3.14
N VAL A 94 -17.84 6.11 -3.93
CA VAL A 94 -16.45 5.64 -3.92
C VAL A 94 -15.52 6.81 -3.63
N TRP A 95 -14.55 6.62 -2.74
CA TRP A 95 -13.44 7.55 -2.51
C TRP A 95 -12.13 6.94 -3.03
N LEU A 96 -11.38 7.74 -3.78
CA LEU A 96 -10.06 7.39 -4.34
C LEU A 96 -9.05 8.50 -4.02
N PRO A 97 -7.73 8.23 -4.02
CA PRO A 97 -6.72 9.28 -3.88
C PRO A 97 -6.77 10.27 -5.05
N TRP A 98 -6.33 11.52 -4.85
CA TRP A 98 -6.22 12.52 -5.92
C TRP A 98 -5.29 12.10 -7.07
N LEU A 99 -4.31 11.23 -6.80
CA LEU A 99 -3.44 10.62 -7.81
C LEU A 99 -4.23 9.81 -8.86
N ASP A 100 -5.47 9.44 -8.53
CA ASP A 100 -6.39 8.72 -9.39
C ASP A 100 -7.41 9.60 -10.13
N ASP A 101 -7.43 10.93 -9.89
CA ASP A 101 -8.32 11.83 -10.61
C ASP A 101 -7.81 12.04 -12.05
N PRO A 102 -8.55 11.60 -13.08
CA PRO A 102 -8.15 11.78 -14.48
C PRO A 102 -8.11 13.26 -14.90
N ARG A 103 -8.67 14.17 -14.09
CA ARG A 103 -8.73 15.61 -14.37
C ARG A 103 -7.65 16.39 -13.64
N ASP A 104 -6.89 15.78 -12.72
CA ASP A 104 -5.82 16.45 -11.99
C ASP A 104 -4.53 16.48 -12.84
N PRO A 105 -4.05 17.66 -13.29
CA PRO A 105 -2.88 17.73 -14.16
C PRO A 105 -1.58 17.23 -13.51
N PRO A 106 -1.27 17.55 -12.23
CA PRO A 106 -0.16 16.92 -11.51
C PRO A 106 -0.23 15.38 -11.49
N ALA A 107 -1.39 14.79 -11.19
CA ALA A 107 -1.58 13.34 -11.16
C ALA A 107 -1.32 12.73 -12.53
N ASN A 108 -1.86 13.35 -13.59
CA ASN A 108 -1.64 12.92 -14.97
C ASN A 108 -0.16 12.94 -15.36
N LYS A 109 0.59 13.97 -14.93
CA LYS A 109 2.03 14.06 -15.18
C LYS A 109 2.79 12.92 -14.49
N LEU A 110 2.46 12.62 -13.23
CA LEU A 110 3.08 11.52 -12.48
C LEU A 110 2.75 10.16 -13.11
N ARG A 111 1.49 9.93 -13.47
CA ARG A 111 1.05 8.70 -14.15
C ARG A 111 1.75 8.48 -15.48
N LEU A 112 1.95 9.54 -16.28
CA LEU A 112 2.71 9.45 -17.53
C LEU A 112 4.18 9.07 -17.27
N LYS A 113 4.81 9.62 -16.22
CA LYS A 113 6.17 9.23 -15.83
C LYS A 113 6.26 7.76 -15.42
N GLN A 114 5.31 7.28 -14.60
CA GLN A 114 5.23 5.89 -14.21
C GLN A 114 5.05 4.97 -15.42
N GLN A 115 4.14 5.30 -16.34
CA GLN A 115 3.95 4.54 -17.58
C GLN A 115 5.22 4.47 -18.43
N ASN A 116 5.90 5.61 -18.64
CA ASN A 116 7.15 5.65 -19.39
C ASN A 116 8.25 4.80 -18.77
N LEU A 117 8.26 4.68 -17.44
CA LEU A 117 9.20 3.86 -16.72
C LEU A 117 8.90 2.36 -16.91
N LEU A 118 7.61 2.00 -16.82
CA LEU A 118 7.12 0.65 -17.05
C LEU A 118 7.39 0.16 -18.45
N ASP A 119 7.12 0.98 -19.47
CA ASP A 119 7.38 0.62 -20.86
C ASP A 119 8.86 0.27 -21.06
N LYS A 120 9.77 1.02 -20.41
CA LYS A 120 11.21 0.78 -20.47
C LYS A 120 11.63 -0.45 -19.68
N MET A 121 11.03 -0.67 -18.51
CA MET A 121 11.23 -1.90 -17.73
C MET A 121 10.73 -3.13 -18.50
N GLY A 122 9.61 -3.03 -19.23
CA GLY A 122 9.10 -4.10 -20.09
C GLY A 122 10.10 -4.46 -21.19
N VAL A 123 10.66 -3.46 -21.88
CA VAL A 123 11.74 -3.68 -22.86
C VAL A 123 12.96 -4.34 -22.23
N ILE A 124 13.38 -3.87 -21.05
CA ILE A 124 14.48 -4.45 -20.28
C ILE A 124 14.22 -5.92 -19.95
N TYR A 125 13.02 -6.23 -19.49
CA TYR A 125 12.61 -7.57 -19.11
C TYR A 125 12.52 -8.51 -20.31
N GLN A 126 12.08 -8.03 -21.48
CA GLN A 126 12.14 -8.80 -22.72
C GLN A 126 13.59 -9.15 -23.12
N HIS A 127 14.54 -8.22 -22.93
CA HIS A 127 15.96 -8.52 -23.16
C HIS A 127 16.51 -9.56 -22.17
N LEU A 128 16.08 -9.49 -20.91
CA LEU A 128 16.40 -10.50 -19.89
C LEU A 128 15.92 -11.89 -20.29
N GLN A 129 14.68 -12.00 -20.75
CA GLN A 129 14.11 -13.25 -21.23
C GLN A 129 14.89 -13.82 -22.43
N GLN A 130 15.23 -12.98 -23.41
CA GLN A 130 16.03 -13.40 -24.57
C GLN A 130 17.43 -13.93 -24.19
N LYS A 131 17.96 -13.48 -23.05
CA LYS A 131 19.28 -13.87 -22.54
C LYS A 131 19.24 -15.01 -21.52
N ASN A 132 18.06 -15.56 -21.20
CA ASN A 132 17.86 -16.54 -20.13
C ASN A 132 18.35 -16.05 -18.74
N LEU A 133 18.27 -14.74 -18.48
CA LEU A 133 18.72 -14.12 -17.22
C LEU A 133 17.56 -13.79 -16.26
N GLN A 134 16.33 -14.16 -16.61
CA GLN A 134 15.12 -13.78 -15.86
C GLN A 134 15.04 -14.34 -14.43
N GLU A 135 15.63 -15.51 -14.16
CA GLU A 135 15.55 -16.15 -12.83
C GLU A 135 16.23 -15.32 -11.73
N GLY A 136 17.13 -14.39 -12.09
CA GLY A 136 17.79 -13.48 -11.16
C GLY A 136 16.94 -12.29 -10.71
N PHE A 137 15.77 -12.03 -11.32
CA PHE A 137 15.02 -10.76 -11.12
C PHE A 137 13.50 -10.95 -10.91
N PRO A 138 13.07 -11.75 -9.92
CA PRO A 138 11.65 -12.06 -9.71
C PRO A 138 10.79 -10.82 -9.42
N ILE A 139 11.32 -9.86 -8.65
CA ILE A 139 10.63 -8.61 -8.28
C ILE A 139 10.29 -7.76 -9.52
N THR A 140 11.14 -7.81 -10.56
CA THR A 140 10.90 -7.05 -11.80
C THR A 140 9.70 -7.62 -12.55
N LYS A 141 9.58 -8.94 -12.61
CA LYS A 141 8.42 -9.59 -13.21
C LYS A 141 7.15 -9.26 -12.43
N ASP A 142 7.17 -9.41 -11.10
CA ASP A 142 6.01 -9.15 -10.25
C ASP A 142 5.45 -7.73 -10.46
N ILE A 143 6.32 -6.73 -10.57
CA ILE A 143 5.93 -5.34 -10.83
C ILE A 143 5.41 -5.15 -12.27
N LEU A 144 6.02 -5.78 -13.27
CA LEU A 144 5.52 -5.68 -14.65
C LEU A 144 4.17 -6.36 -14.83
N ASP A 145 3.98 -7.54 -14.23
CA ASP A 145 2.69 -8.25 -14.21
C ASP A 145 1.63 -7.39 -13.51
N PHE A 146 2.01 -6.75 -12.39
CA PHE A 146 1.15 -5.83 -11.64
C PHE A 146 0.63 -4.66 -12.48
N TYR A 147 1.47 -4.10 -13.36
CA TYR A 147 1.10 -3.00 -14.25
C TYR A 147 0.59 -3.44 -15.64
N GLY A 148 0.53 -4.74 -15.91
CA GLY A 148 0.03 -5.28 -17.18
C GLY A 148 1.00 -5.01 -18.34
N ALA A 149 2.29 -4.93 -18.03
CA ALA A 149 3.38 -4.71 -18.97
C ALA A 149 3.99 -6.04 -19.48
N THR A 150 3.34 -7.16 -19.21
CA THR A 150 3.67 -8.50 -19.73
C THR A 150 2.54 -9.03 -20.63
N ASP A 151 2.81 -10.06 -21.43
CA ASP A 151 1.86 -10.63 -22.40
C ASP A 151 0.68 -11.39 -21.77
N ASP A 152 0.59 -11.45 -20.43
CA ASP A 152 -0.36 -12.27 -19.65
C ASP A 152 -1.74 -11.63 -19.45
N GLY A 153 -2.07 -10.57 -20.22
CA GLY A 153 -3.37 -9.89 -20.21
C GLY A 153 -3.39 -8.60 -19.37
N PRO A 154 -4.56 -7.92 -19.26
CA PRO A 154 -4.63 -6.66 -18.55
C PRO A 154 -4.41 -6.86 -17.05
N ALA A 155 -3.60 -5.98 -16.45
CA ALA A 155 -3.36 -5.97 -15.02
C ALA A 155 -4.66 -5.87 -14.22
N VAL A 156 -4.86 -6.83 -13.30
CA VAL A 156 -6.02 -6.87 -12.39
C VAL A 156 -6.27 -5.54 -11.69
N PRO A 157 -5.25 -4.86 -11.13
CA PRO A 157 -5.47 -3.58 -10.47
C PRO A 157 -5.97 -2.48 -11.41
N LEU A 158 -5.46 -2.41 -12.63
CA LEU A 158 -5.91 -1.42 -13.62
C LEU A 158 -7.40 -1.61 -13.96
N GLU A 159 -7.84 -2.86 -14.14
CA GLU A 159 -9.25 -3.17 -14.37
C GLU A 159 -10.12 -2.91 -13.13
N ALA A 160 -9.64 -3.27 -11.94
CA ALA A 160 -10.32 -2.97 -10.69
C ALA A 160 -10.54 -1.46 -10.52
N MET A 161 -9.55 -0.62 -10.85
CA MET A 161 -9.68 0.84 -10.80
C MET A 161 -10.68 1.38 -11.84
N LYS A 162 -10.76 0.77 -13.03
CA LYS A 162 -11.81 1.12 -14.01
C LYS A 162 -13.22 0.81 -13.48
N ILE A 163 -13.38 -0.31 -12.77
CA ILE A 163 -14.63 -0.70 -12.12
C ILE A 163 -14.97 0.25 -10.98
N LEU A 164 -14.04 0.50 -10.06
CA LEU A 164 -14.20 1.40 -8.92
C LEU A 164 -14.66 2.79 -9.36
N ARG A 165 -14.11 3.33 -10.47
CA ARG A 165 -14.50 4.64 -11.01
C ARG A 165 -15.96 4.74 -11.46
N LYS A 166 -16.64 3.60 -11.63
CA LYS A 166 -18.05 3.49 -12.07
C LYS A 166 -18.94 2.74 -11.07
N MET A 167 -18.37 2.22 -9.99
CA MET A 167 -19.05 1.32 -9.05
C MET A 167 -20.12 2.03 -8.21
N GLY A 168 -19.86 3.28 -7.83
CA GLY A 168 -20.77 4.06 -7.00
C GLY A 168 -21.96 4.64 -7.76
N LYS A 169 -23.12 4.72 -7.11
CA LYS A 169 -24.31 5.46 -7.61
C LYS A 169 -24.06 6.96 -7.72
N LYS A 170 -23.15 7.51 -6.92
CA LYS A 170 -22.66 8.89 -6.99
C LYS A 170 -21.30 8.94 -7.70
N PRO A 171 -20.94 10.07 -8.33
CA PRO A 171 -19.58 10.27 -8.85
C PRO A 171 -18.52 10.00 -7.78
N VAL A 172 -17.39 9.45 -8.22
CA VAL A 172 -16.21 9.24 -7.39
C VAL A 172 -15.79 10.56 -6.76
N LYS A 173 -15.41 10.50 -5.49
CA LYS A 173 -14.74 11.62 -4.82
C LYS A 173 -13.24 11.34 -4.75
N TYR A 174 -12.45 12.22 -5.34
CA TYR A 174 -11.00 12.16 -5.25
C TYR A 174 -10.54 13.02 -4.07
N LEU A 175 -9.78 12.42 -3.16
CA LEU A 175 -9.42 13.04 -1.88
C LEU A 175 -7.98 13.51 -1.85
N GLU A 176 -7.79 14.66 -1.20
CA GLU A 176 -6.51 15.35 -1.09
C GLU A 176 -6.12 15.53 0.38
N PRO A 177 -4.81 15.46 0.70
CA PRO A 177 -4.32 15.64 2.05
C PRO A 177 -4.69 17.04 2.58
N GLY A 178 -5.01 17.12 3.87
CA GLY A 178 -5.41 18.38 4.52
C GLY A 178 -6.90 18.73 4.36
N THR A 179 -7.69 17.82 3.82
CA THR A 179 -9.16 17.95 3.73
C THR A 179 -9.87 17.16 4.83
N VAL A 180 -11.06 17.63 5.22
CA VAL A 180 -11.93 16.96 6.21
C VAL A 180 -13.25 16.60 5.54
N GLU A 181 -13.60 15.33 5.60
CA GLU A 181 -14.74 14.76 4.90
C GLU A 181 -15.86 14.30 5.83
N ASN A 182 -17.08 14.39 5.32
CA ASN A 182 -18.26 13.82 5.99
C ASN A 182 -18.42 12.36 5.57
N ILE A 183 -18.54 11.48 6.56
CA ILE A 183 -19.01 10.11 6.32
C ILE A 183 -20.51 10.16 6.01
N PRO A 184 -20.98 9.44 4.97
CA PRO A 184 -22.40 9.41 4.64
C PRO A 184 -23.28 9.15 5.88
N ARG A 185 -24.39 9.89 5.97
CA ARG A 185 -25.38 9.87 7.06
C ARG A 185 -24.95 10.53 8.39
N PHE A 186 -23.69 10.94 8.51
CA PHE A 186 -23.19 11.64 9.69
C PHE A 186 -22.81 13.09 9.36
N THR A 187 -22.84 13.94 10.38
CA THR A 187 -22.35 15.32 10.30
C THR A 187 -20.95 15.40 10.91
N GLN A 188 -20.18 16.46 10.58
CA GLN A 188 -18.87 16.73 11.20
C GLN A 188 -18.92 17.01 12.71
N LYS A 189 -20.12 17.11 13.31
CA LYS A 189 -20.30 17.19 14.77
C LYS A 189 -20.31 15.82 15.43
N GLN A 190 -20.54 14.77 14.65
CA GLN A 190 -20.58 13.38 15.10
C GLN A 190 -19.27 12.70 14.68
N LEU A 191 -18.96 12.74 13.38
CA LEU A 191 -17.88 11.96 12.78
C LEU A 191 -17.14 12.80 11.74
N LYS A 192 -15.82 12.84 11.82
CA LYS A 192 -14.95 13.48 10.82
C LYS A 192 -14.00 12.46 10.22
N ALA A 193 -13.76 12.55 8.92
CA ALA A 193 -12.67 11.83 8.26
C ALA A 193 -11.59 12.80 7.77
N TYR A 194 -10.44 12.79 8.42
CA TYR A 194 -9.27 13.56 8.02
C TYR A 194 -8.49 12.80 6.96
N VAL A 195 -8.13 13.49 5.88
CA VAL A 195 -7.32 12.92 4.79
C VAL A 195 -5.86 13.29 5.00
N LEU A 196 -4.99 12.31 5.22
CA LEU A 196 -3.55 12.52 5.50
C LEU A 196 -2.68 12.34 4.25
N GLY A 197 -3.12 11.51 3.30
CA GLY A 197 -2.35 11.13 2.12
C GLY A 197 -3.25 10.83 0.92
N PRO A 198 -2.65 10.70 -0.28
CA PRO A 198 -1.22 10.77 -0.55
C PRO A 198 -0.69 12.21 -0.65
N PRO A 199 0.61 12.48 -0.37
CA PRO A 199 1.18 13.82 -0.36
C PRO A 199 1.17 14.48 -1.74
N ARG A 200 0.93 15.80 -1.78
CA ARG A 200 1.02 16.60 -3.02
C ARG A 200 2.46 16.81 -3.50
N ASN A 201 3.45 16.76 -2.60
CA ASN A 201 4.86 16.89 -2.95
C ASN A 201 5.40 15.53 -3.45
N PRO A 202 5.81 15.40 -4.73
CA PRO A 202 6.29 14.14 -5.28
C PRO A 202 7.51 13.57 -4.57
N ALA A 203 8.34 14.38 -3.91
CA ALA A 203 9.50 13.88 -3.16
C ALA A 203 9.09 12.86 -2.08
N PHE A 204 7.95 13.11 -1.41
CA PHE A 204 7.43 12.19 -0.40
C PHE A 204 6.75 10.94 -1.00
N LEU A 205 6.45 10.91 -2.29
CA LEU A 205 5.92 9.69 -2.93
C LEU A 205 7.04 8.66 -3.13
N TYR A 206 8.28 9.10 -3.29
CA TYR A 206 9.42 8.22 -3.51
C TYR A 206 10.31 8.03 -2.27
N ASP A 207 10.01 8.76 -1.19
CA ASP A 207 10.76 8.68 0.06
C ASP A 207 10.39 7.42 0.85
N ILE A 208 11.39 6.55 1.01
CA ILE A 208 11.34 5.39 1.90
C ILE A 208 12.43 5.44 2.98
N THR A 209 13.21 6.52 2.99
CA THR A 209 14.40 6.71 3.80
C THR A 209 14.05 7.61 4.97
N ALA A 210 13.67 7.04 6.10
CA ALA A 210 13.70 7.84 7.32
C ALA A 210 15.17 7.95 7.74
N ASN A 211 15.54 9.06 8.39
CA ASN A 211 16.93 9.35 8.72
C ASN A 211 17.58 8.20 9.53
N LYS A 212 18.90 8.24 9.70
CA LYS A 212 19.70 7.19 10.38
C LYS A 212 19.14 6.70 11.73
N ASP A 213 18.31 7.48 12.40
CA ASP A 213 17.68 7.16 13.70
C ASP A 213 16.16 6.83 13.61
N GLU A 214 15.55 6.90 12.42
CA GLU A 214 14.10 6.83 12.18
C GLU A 214 13.65 5.54 11.41
N THR A 215 14.54 4.76 10.77
CA THR A 215 14.22 3.43 10.15
C THR A 215 15.13 2.28 10.61
N TYR A 216 14.78 1.05 10.20
CA TYR A 216 15.46 -0.20 10.58
C TYR A 216 16.45 -0.77 9.53
N ASP A 217 16.71 -0.11 8.38
CA ASP A 217 17.73 -0.58 7.41
C ASP A 217 18.40 0.57 6.61
N HIS A 218 19.74 0.64 6.65
CA HIS A 218 20.58 1.73 6.12
C HIS A 218 21.14 1.46 4.71
N LYS A 219 20.91 0.26 4.14
CA LYS A 219 21.45 -0.11 2.82
C LYS A 219 20.60 0.36 1.64
N LEU A 220 19.37 0.85 1.89
CA LEU A 220 18.43 1.24 0.85
C LEU A 220 18.69 2.67 0.30
N GLU A 221 19.19 3.63 1.06
CA GLU A 221 19.32 5.03 0.60
C GLU A 221 20.23 5.22 -0.65
N LEU A 222 21.42 4.61 -0.64
CA LEU A 222 22.32 4.60 -1.82
C LEU A 222 21.72 3.84 -3.02
N ALA A 223 20.79 2.91 -2.77
CA ALA A 223 20.11 2.14 -3.82
C ALA A 223 19.18 3.03 -4.67
N PHE A 224 18.40 3.89 -4.01
CA PHE A 224 17.34 4.65 -4.68
C PHE A 224 17.87 5.87 -5.43
N SER A 225 18.96 6.50 -4.97
CA SER A 225 19.65 7.52 -5.79
C SER A 225 20.15 6.92 -7.12
N GLY A 226 20.56 5.65 -7.13
CA GLY A 226 20.89 4.92 -8.36
C GLY A 226 19.67 4.67 -9.25
N ALA A 227 18.57 4.23 -8.66
CA ALA A 227 17.30 3.99 -9.37
C ALA A 227 16.71 5.27 -9.98
N GLU A 228 16.70 6.39 -9.25
CA GLU A 228 16.25 7.69 -9.76
C GLU A 228 17.11 8.17 -10.93
N LYS A 229 18.44 8.04 -10.82
CA LYS A 229 19.36 8.39 -11.91
C LYS A 229 19.16 7.49 -13.13
N LEU A 230 18.93 6.20 -12.92
CA LEU A 230 18.58 5.28 -14.01
C LEU A 230 17.22 5.67 -14.62
N ALA A 231 16.20 5.96 -13.82
CA ALA A 231 14.89 6.39 -14.29
C ALA A 231 15.01 7.67 -15.14
N HIS A 232 15.78 8.66 -14.69
CA HIS A 232 16.07 9.87 -15.45
C HIS A 232 16.87 9.61 -16.73
N ALA A 233 17.87 8.74 -16.69
CA ALA A 233 18.64 8.34 -17.88
C ALA A 233 17.75 7.62 -18.90
N LEU A 234 16.83 6.77 -18.42
CA LEU A 234 15.82 6.10 -19.21
C LEU A 234 14.84 7.12 -19.80
N GLU A 235 14.27 8.02 -19.01
CA GLU A 235 13.41 9.16 -19.43
C GLU A 235 14.04 10.00 -20.53
N ASN A 236 15.31 10.35 -20.39
CA ASN A 236 16.05 11.21 -21.32
C ASN A 236 16.65 10.48 -22.51
N LYS A 237 16.37 9.17 -22.70
CA LYS A 237 16.77 8.40 -23.90
C LYS A 237 15.90 8.77 -25.11
N ASN A 238 15.76 10.05 -25.39
CA ASN A 238 15.36 10.50 -26.72
C ASN A 238 16.60 10.35 -27.59
N GLY A 239 16.58 9.44 -28.56
CA GLY A 239 17.68 9.19 -29.51
C GLY A 239 17.99 10.36 -30.46
N ILE A 240 17.86 11.59 -29.98
CA ILE A 240 18.21 12.82 -30.66
C ILE A 240 19.67 13.12 -30.32
N THR A 241 20.51 13.06 -31.35
CA THR A 241 21.92 13.45 -31.32
C THR A 241 22.07 14.96 -31.10
N GLY A 242 21.81 15.42 -29.88
CA GLY A 242 21.94 16.82 -29.44
C GLY A 242 23.10 17.05 -28.46
N ARG A 243 23.18 18.26 -27.89
CA ARG A 243 24.11 18.59 -26.77
C ARG A 243 23.93 17.67 -25.55
N GLU A 244 22.74 17.11 -25.37
CA GLU A 244 22.39 16.20 -24.29
C GLU A 244 23.10 14.83 -24.43
N GLU A 245 23.28 14.32 -25.66
CA GLU A 245 23.98 13.05 -25.93
C GLU A 245 25.48 13.13 -25.57
N GLN A 246 26.10 14.31 -25.71
CA GLN A 246 27.52 14.51 -25.41
C GLN A 246 27.85 14.35 -23.91
N GLN A 247 26.84 14.39 -23.04
CA GLN A 247 27.02 14.28 -21.59
C GLN A 247 27.08 12.82 -21.11
N PHE A 248 26.74 11.84 -21.97
CA PHE A 248 26.80 10.43 -21.58
C PHE A 248 28.22 9.85 -21.74
N PRO A 249 28.76 9.15 -20.72
CA PRO A 249 30.10 8.57 -20.76
C PRO A 249 30.29 7.48 -21.84
N PHE A 250 29.19 6.94 -22.37
CA PHE A 250 29.17 5.97 -23.49
C PHE A 250 28.22 6.42 -24.59
N ASN A 251 28.35 7.68 -25.02
CA ASN A 251 27.52 8.23 -26.09
C ASN A 251 27.68 7.48 -27.43
N LEU A 252 26.77 7.72 -28.36
CA LEU A 252 26.72 7.04 -29.66
C LEU A 252 28.03 7.08 -30.45
N HIS A 253 28.90 8.07 -30.25
CA HIS A 253 30.20 8.15 -30.93
C HIS A 253 31.15 7.00 -30.54
N TYR A 254 31.08 6.57 -29.28
CA TYR A 254 31.89 5.47 -28.73
C TYR A 254 31.28 4.09 -28.99
N LYS A 255 30.05 4.02 -29.49
CA LYS A 255 29.40 2.74 -29.83
C LYS A 255 29.85 2.26 -31.21
N ARG A 256 30.03 0.95 -31.34
CA ARG A 256 30.31 0.25 -32.59
C ARG A 256 29.33 -0.91 -32.71
N SER A 257 28.82 -1.16 -33.91
CA SER A 257 27.99 -2.33 -34.17
C SER A 257 28.89 -3.56 -34.24
N LYS A 258 28.41 -4.74 -33.80
CA LYS A 258 29.23 -5.96 -33.76
C LYS A 258 29.82 -6.29 -35.13
N GLU A 259 29.10 -5.98 -36.21
CA GLU A 259 29.55 -6.23 -37.59
C GLU A 259 30.76 -5.38 -38.01
N LYS A 260 31.10 -4.33 -37.25
CA LYS A 260 32.22 -3.42 -37.52
C LYS A 260 33.42 -3.66 -36.58
N ILE A 261 33.34 -4.68 -35.72
CA ILE A 261 34.39 -5.01 -34.74
C ILE A 261 35.22 -6.17 -35.28
N ASP A 262 36.53 -6.14 -35.02
CA ASP A 262 37.46 -7.20 -35.38
C ASP A 262 37.02 -8.55 -34.78
N SER A 263 37.05 -9.61 -35.59
CA SER A 263 36.58 -10.95 -35.20
C SER A 263 37.38 -11.56 -34.05
N ALA A 264 38.66 -11.20 -33.88
CA ALA A 264 39.45 -11.62 -32.72
C ALA A 264 38.95 -10.95 -31.43
N PHE A 265 38.50 -9.70 -31.50
CA PHE A 265 37.90 -9.01 -30.36
C PHE A 265 36.54 -9.60 -30.01
N ILE A 266 35.70 -9.91 -31.00
CA ILE A 266 34.41 -10.61 -30.76
C ILE A 266 34.65 -11.97 -30.12
N GLY A 267 35.66 -12.72 -30.59
CA GLY A 267 36.02 -14.01 -30.01
C GLY A 267 36.44 -13.92 -28.54
N LEU A 268 37.11 -12.82 -28.14
CA LEU A 268 37.45 -12.56 -26.73
C LEU A 268 36.23 -12.13 -25.91
N TYR A 269 35.34 -11.34 -26.51
CA TYR A 269 34.15 -10.79 -25.88
C TYR A 269 33.08 -11.85 -25.61
N ASP A 270 32.83 -12.75 -26.57
CA ASP A 270 31.82 -13.80 -26.49
C ASP A 270 32.36 -15.09 -25.82
N ASP A 271 33.62 -15.12 -25.36
CA ASP A 271 34.20 -16.26 -24.62
C ASP A 271 33.65 -16.32 -23.18
N PRO A 272 32.89 -17.36 -22.80
CA PRO A 272 32.30 -17.48 -21.46
C PRO A 272 33.34 -17.48 -20.33
N ARG A 273 34.61 -17.81 -20.60
CA ARG A 273 35.70 -17.75 -19.61
C ARG A 273 36.10 -16.31 -19.26
N ASN A 274 35.75 -15.36 -20.11
CA ASN A 274 36.05 -13.94 -19.98
C ASN A 274 34.81 -13.10 -19.64
N ASP A 275 33.71 -13.73 -19.22
CA ASP A 275 32.43 -13.04 -18.97
C ASP A 275 32.57 -11.90 -17.94
N TYR A 276 33.50 -12.04 -16.98
CA TYR A 276 33.88 -11.00 -16.01
C TYR A 276 34.43 -9.69 -16.61
N ARG A 277 34.73 -9.67 -17.92
CA ARG A 277 35.21 -8.48 -18.66
C ARG A 277 34.08 -7.70 -19.31
N THR A 278 32.88 -8.26 -19.35
CA THR A 278 31.70 -7.59 -19.89
C THR A 278 30.93 -6.92 -18.77
N ILE A 279 30.15 -5.90 -19.11
CA ILE A 279 29.21 -5.23 -18.20
C ILE A 279 27.78 -5.34 -18.74
N ASP A 280 27.54 -6.31 -19.63
CA ASP A 280 26.29 -6.48 -20.37
C ASP A 280 25.11 -6.80 -19.46
N SER A 281 25.37 -7.31 -18.26
CA SER A 281 24.40 -7.61 -17.22
C SER A 281 24.51 -6.71 -15.98
N ASP A 282 25.52 -5.85 -15.87
CA ASP A 282 25.76 -5.06 -14.64
C ASP A 282 24.65 -4.06 -14.36
N TRP A 283 24.04 -3.53 -15.42
CA TRP A 283 22.89 -2.64 -15.32
C TRP A 283 21.64 -3.36 -14.78
N LEU A 284 21.58 -4.70 -14.78
CA LEU A 284 20.46 -5.47 -14.26
C LEU A 284 20.29 -5.32 -12.73
N ASN A 285 21.40 -5.14 -12.00
CA ASN A 285 21.36 -4.81 -10.57
C ASN A 285 20.64 -3.48 -10.28
N GLN A 286 20.48 -2.62 -11.28
CA GLN A 286 19.74 -1.36 -11.16
C GLN A 286 18.26 -1.54 -11.52
N VAL A 287 17.91 -2.58 -12.27
CA VAL A 287 16.52 -2.88 -12.66
C VAL A 287 15.71 -3.30 -11.44
N GLU A 288 16.26 -4.16 -10.59
CA GLU A 288 15.61 -4.54 -9.32
C GLU A 288 15.37 -3.31 -8.43
N ARG A 289 16.34 -2.40 -8.34
CA ARG A 289 16.21 -1.15 -7.56
C ARG A 289 15.14 -0.24 -8.14
N LEU A 290 15.05 -0.19 -9.47
CA LEU A 290 14.01 0.57 -10.15
C LEU A 290 12.62 -0.02 -9.90
N ALA A 291 12.52 -1.34 -9.88
CA ALA A 291 11.30 -2.04 -9.51
C ALA A 291 10.87 -1.66 -8.08
N LEU A 292 11.78 -1.76 -7.09
CA LEU A 292 11.51 -1.32 -5.72
C LEU A 292 11.11 0.17 -5.62
N TYR A 293 11.65 1.03 -6.49
CA TYR A 293 11.30 2.46 -6.55
C TYR A 293 9.86 2.67 -7.00
N MET A 294 9.40 1.87 -7.97
CA MET A 294 8.01 1.88 -8.45
C MET A 294 7.02 1.33 -7.42
N ASP A 295 7.41 0.27 -6.71
CA ASP A 295 6.63 -0.29 -5.61
C ASP A 295 6.43 0.75 -4.49
N SER A 296 7.53 1.42 -4.10
CA SER A 296 7.52 2.48 -3.08
C SER A 296 6.59 3.66 -3.43
N TYR A 297 6.60 4.09 -4.70
CA TYR A 297 5.66 5.10 -5.20
C TYR A 297 4.21 4.68 -5.01
N THR A 298 3.92 3.42 -5.31
CA THR A 298 2.56 2.88 -5.26
C THR A 298 2.09 2.78 -3.82
N ASN A 299 2.94 2.30 -2.92
CA ASN A 299 2.72 2.30 -1.48
C ASN A 299 2.43 3.72 -0.94
N ASN A 300 3.28 4.70 -1.25
CA ASN A 300 3.10 6.07 -0.79
C ASN A 300 1.94 6.83 -1.46
N SER A 301 1.35 6.25 -2.50
CA SER A 301 0.12 6.74 -3.15
C SER A 301 -1.15 6.43 -2.34
N SER A 302 -1.03 5.74 -1.21
CA SER A 302 -2.12 5.41 -0.29
C SER A 302 -2.94 6.63 0.14
N LEU A 303 -4.25 6.54 -0.09
CA LEU A 303 -5.24 7.35 0.59
C LEU A 303 -5.30 6.94 2.07
N VAL A 304 -4.89 7.87 2.93
CA VAL A 304 -4.83 7.66 4.37
C VAL A 304 -5.94 8.44 5.05
N LEU A 305 -6.70 7.76 5.90
CA LEU A 305 -7.87 8.31 6.58
C LEU A 305 -7.75 8.13 8.09
N ALA A 306 -8.03 9.20 8.83
CA ALA A 306 -8.25 9.16 10.27
C ALA A 306 -9.70 9.52 10.57
N PHE A 307 -10.45 8.60 11.17
CA PHE A 307 -11.84 8.82 11.56
C PHE A 307 -11.88 9.25 13.04
N GLU A 308 -12.27 10.50 13.30
CA GLU A 308 -12.44 11.03 14.66
C GLU A 308 -13.91 10.90 15.09
N LEU A 309 -14.13 10.18 16.19
CA LEU A 309 -15.40 10.20 16.92
C LEU A 309 -15.41 11.47 17.76
N VAL A 310 -16.20 12.47 17.34
CA VAL A 310 -16.02 13.86 17.79
C VAL A 310 -16.33 14.06 19.28
N GLU A 311 -17.20 13.23 19.86
CA GLU A 311 -17.59 13.32 21.26
C GLU A 311 -16.44 12.91 22.20
N SER A 312 -15.84 11.73 21.96
CA SER A 312 -14.70 11.23 22.75
C SER A 312 -13.33 11.71 22.26
N GLN A 313 -13.25 12.27 21.05
CA GLN A 313 -12.03 12.57 20.29
C GLN A 313 -11.20 11.33 19.91
N LYS A 314 -11.71 10.11 20.14
CA LYS A 314 -11.04 8.85 19.75
C LYS A 314 -10.84 8.82 18.23
N VAL A 315 -9.66 8.39 17.80
CA VAL A 315 -9.27 8.30 16.39
C VAL A 315 -9.07 6.84 15.96
N LEU A 316 -9.67 6.48 14.83
CA LEU A 316 -9.41 5.25 14.09
C LEU A 316 -8.52 5.59 12.88
N LEU A 317 -7.27 5.13 12.87
CA LEU A 317 -6.27 5.48 11.86
C LEU A 317 -6.06 4.33 10.86
N PHE A 318 -6.38 4.58 9.59
CA PHE A 318 -6.21 3.64 8.47
C PHE A 318 -5.23 4.19 7.45
N VAL A 319 -4.03 3.61 7.39
CA VAL A 319 -2.91 4.17 6.61
C VAL A 319 -2.64 3.49 5.27
N GLY A 320 -3.48 2.54 4.82
CA GLY A 320 -3.18 1.77 3.62
C GLY A 320 -1.78 1.19 3.73
N ASP A 321 -0.95 1.38 2.70
CA ASP A 321 0.46 1.00 2.72
C ASP A 321 1.40 2.20 2.79
N ALA A 322 0.97 3.25 3.47
CA ALA A 322 1.80 4.42 3.72
C ALA A 322 3.16 4.04 4.30
N GLN A 323 4.22 4.51 3.63
CA GLN A 323 5.60 4.32 4.07
C GLN A 323 6.13 5.65 4.62
N THR A 324 7.42 5.65 4.96
CA THR A 324 8.16 6.81 5.49
C THR A 324 7.77 8.14 4.85
N GLY A 325 7.71 8.22 3.51
CA GLY A 325 7.43 9.46 2.81
C GLY A 325 6.07 10.05 3.17
N ASN A 326 5.02 9.23 3.31
CA ASN A 326 3.75 9.69 3.85
C ASN A 326 3.91 10.22 5.28
N TRP A 327 4.51 9.44 6.19
CA TRP A 327 4.66 9.86 7.59
C TRP A 327 5.41 11.19 7.73
N ASN A 328 6.47 11.38 6.94
CA ASN A 328 7.22 12.63 6.87
C ASN A 328 6.36 13.78 6.35
N SER A 329 5.49 13.53 5.37
CA SER A 329 4.60 14.55 4.82
C SER A 329 3.56 15.06 5.84
N TRP A 330 3.18 14.25 6.83
CA TRP A 330 2.15 14.60 7.81
C TRP A 330 2.64 15.57 8.89
N LYS A 331 3.97 15.66 9.10
CA LYS A 331 4.59 16.56 10.10
C LYS A 331 4.21 18.04 9.90
N THR A 332 3.83 18.43 8.69
CA THR A 332 3.46 19.80 8.32
C THR A 332 2.01 19.94 7.85
N LEU A 333 1.20 18.88 7.99
CA LEU A 333 -0.14 18.85 7.43
C LEU A 333 -1.13 19.56 8.34
N GLU A 334 -1.94 20.44 7.73
CA GLU A 334 -3.02 21.16 8.39
C GLU A 334 -4.36 20.84 7.72
N TRP A 335 -5.42 20.69 8.53
CA TRP A 335 -6.75 20.32 8.04
C TRP A 335 -7.74 21.46 8.11
N LYS A 336 -8.28 21.83 6.95
CA LYS A 336 -9.35 22.84 6.86
C LYS A 336 -10.65 22.26 7.43
N GLY A 337 -11.05 22.72 8.61
CA GLY A 337 -12.25 22.25 9.33
C GLY A 337 -11.96 21.36 10.55
N ALA A 338 -10.68 21.17 10.88
CA ALA A 338 -10.30 20.60 12.16
C ALA A 338 -10.66 21.55 13.32
N HIS A 339 -10.76 21.00 14.53
CA HIS A 339 -10.89 21.82 15.73
C HIS A 339 -9.57 22.56 16.02
N ARG A 340 -9.64 23.60 16.87
CA ARG A 340 -8.47 24.40 17.23
C ARG A 340 -7.37 23.51 17.83
N ASP A 341 -6.13 23.71 17.42
CA ASP A 341 -4.93 22.98 17.86
C ASP A 341 -4.83 21.51 17.38
N PHE A 342 -5.77 21.02 16.57
CA PHE A 342 -5.67 19.68 15.98
C PHE A 342 -4.47 19.59 15.01
N ASN A 343 -3.55 18.70 15.31
CA ASN A 343 -2.35 18.42 14.52
C ASN A 343 -2.03 16.92 14.57
N ILE A 344 -1.02 16.50 13.81
CA ILE A 344 -0.65 15.07 13.72
C ILE A 344 -0.33 14.45 15.09
N ARG A 345 0.32 15.19 15.99
CA ARG A 345 0.68 14.66 17.32
C ARG A 345 -0.56 14.40 18.16
N ASN A 346 -1.47 15.36 18.24
CA ASN A 346 -2.73 15.17 18.96
C ASN A 346 -3.59 14.06 18.33
N MET A 347 -3.59 13.92 17.00
CA MET A 347 -4.26 12.80 16.32
C MET A 347 -3.67 11.43 16.72
N LEU A 348 -2.35 11.30 16.74
CA LEU A 348 -1.66 10.07 17.15
C LEU A 348 -1.91 9.75 18.63
N GLN A 349 -1.84 10.75 19.50
CA GLN A 349 -2.13 10.60 20.93
C GLN A 349 -3.57 10.15 21.22
N ASN A 350 -4.51 10.52 20.35
CA ASN A 350 -5.92 10.11 20.44
C ASN A 350 -6.25 8.86 19.60
N THR A 351 -5.27 8.24 18.94
CA THR A 351 -5.49 7.03 18.14
C THR A 351 -5.73 5.84 19.07
N VAL A 352 -6.93 5.26 18.96
CA VAL A 352 -7.34 4.06 19.72
C VAL A 352 -7.30 2.80 18.87
N LEU A 353 -7.35 2.94 17.54
CA LEU A 353 -7.23 1.83 16.63
C LEU A 353 -6.31 2.23 15.48
N TYR A 354 -5.30 1.40 15.23
CA TYR A 354 -4.32 1.64 14.18
C TYR A 354 -4.26 0.43 13.24
N LYS A 355 -4.73 0.57 11.99
CA LYS A 355 -4.39 -0.37 10.91
C LYS A 355 -2.95 -0.10 10.53
N VAL A 356 -2.07 -1.04 10.85
CA VAL A 356 -0.64 -0.95 10.56
C VAL A 356 -0.43 -1.01 9.06
N GLY A 357 0.34 -0.06 8.52
CA GLY A 357 0.57 0.01 7.08
C GLY A 357 1.41 -1.15 6.53
N HIS A 358 1.34 -1.39 5.23
CA HIS A 358 2.26 -2.24 4.47
C HIS A 358 2.55 -3.58 5.15
N HIS A 359 1.48 -4.20 5.68
CA HIS A 359 1.47 -5.47 6.39
C HIS A 359 2.53 -5.58 7.52
N ALA A 360 2.81 -4.46 8.19
CA ALA A 360 3.87 -4.30 9.18
C ALA A 360 5.30 -4.57 8.64
N SER A 361 5.58 -4.15 7.41
CA SER A 361 6.93 -4.05 6.86
C SER A 361 7.80 -3.09 7.68
N HIS A 362 9.12 -3.22 7.56
CA HIS A 362 10.11 -2.42 8.28
C HIS A 362 10.00 -0.89 8.07
N ASN A 363 9.41 -0.43 6.96
CA ASN A 363 9.21 0.99 6.65
C ASN A 363 7.74 1.45 6.76
N ALA A 364 6.85 0.59 7.27
CA ALA A 364 5.41 0.86 7.38
C ALA A 364 5.04 1.95 8.39
N SER A 365 5.89 2.18 9.39
CA SER A 365 5.58 3.10 10.50
C SER A 365 6.86 3.68 11.06
N LEU A 366 6.88 5.01 11.23
CA LEU A 366 7.98 5.67 11.91
C LEU A 366 8.00 5.30 13.38
N LYS A 367 9.21 5.15 13.92
CA LYS A 367 9.43 4.94 15.35
C LYS A 367 8.71 6.01 16.19
N GLU A 368 8.94 7.28 15.86
CA GLU A 368 8.40 8.42 16.60
C GLU A 368 6.87 8.42 16.59
N ALA A 369 6.26 8.04 15.46
CA ALA A 369 4.82 8.00 15.34
C ALA A 369 4.18 6.95 16.26
N ILE A 370 4.80 5.78 16.40
CA ILE A 370 4.34 4.75 17.36
C ILE A 370 4.54 5.22 18.80
N GLU A 371 5.62 5.95 19.06
CA GLU A 371 5.92 6.51 20.39
C GLU A 371 4.94 7.63 20.77
N ASP A 372 4.41 8.38 19.80
CA ASP A 372 3.35 9.38 19.99
C ASP A 372 1.93 8.77 20.09
N MET A 373 1.73 7.50 19.72
CA MET A 373 0.46 6.77 19.91
C MET A 373 0.32 6.29 21.36
N THR A 374 -0.02 7.21 22.25
CA THR A 374 -0.01 6.97 23.71
C THR A 374 -1.38 6.66 24.32
N HIS A 375 -2.44 6.55 23.52
CA HIS A 375 -3.79 6.36 24.07
C HIS A 375 -3.90 5.04 24.84
N GLU A 376 -4.58 5.07 26.00
CA GLU A 376 -4.71 3.92 26.88
C GLU A 376 -5.52 2.75 26.30
N ASP A 377 -6.31 3.02 25.26
CA ASP A 377 -7.14 2.07 24.51
C ASP A 377 -6.52 1.62 23.18
N LEU A 378 -5.26 2.00 22.87
CA LEU A 378 -4.66 1.66 21.57
C LEU A 378 -4.67 0.15 21.29
N VAL A 379 -5.22 -0.21 20.13
CA VAL A 379 -5.16 -1.54 19.49
C VAL A 379 -4.54 -1.43 18.10
N ALA A 380 -3.59 -2.31 17.78
CA ALA A 380 -2.98 -2.38 16.45
C ALA A 380 -3.52 -3.57 15.65
N LEU A 381 -3.96 -3.33 14.41
CA LEU A 381 -4.40 -4.36 13.46
C LEU A 381 -3.33 -4.54 12.38
N ILE A 382 -2.82 -5.76 12.21
CA ILE A 382 -1.84 -6.10 11.18
C ILE A 382 -2.50 -7.06 10.17
N PRO A 383 -2.83 -6.59 8.95
CA PRO A 383 -3.42 -7.42 7.91
C PRO A 383 -2.36 -8.24 7.18
N VAL A 384 -1.70 -9.16 7.88
CA VAL A 384 -0.71 -10.06 7.28
C VAL A 384 -1.07 -11.50 7.54
N ASP A 385 -0.90 -12.32 6.51
CA ASP A 385 -0.90 -13.77 6.64
C ASP A 385 0.54 -14.27 6.65
N ARG A 386 1.06 -14.67 7.83
CA ARG A 386 2.47 -15.08 7.98
C ARG A 386 2.74 -16.44 7.36
N THR A 387 1.71 -17.17 6.91
CA THR A 387 1.84 -18.43 6.20
C THR A 387 2.13 -18.24 4.71
N ASP A 388 2.10 -17.00 4.21
CA ASP A 388 2.39 -16.69 2.81
C ASP A 388 3.77 -17.21 2.37
N GLY A 389 3.83 -17.85 1.19
CA GLY A 389 5.07 -18.38 0.62
C GLY A 389 6.18 -17.35 0.41
N ASN A 390 5.84 -16.07 0.21
CA ASN A 390 6.82 -14.98 0.08
C ASN A 390 7.45 -14.58 1.41
N ILE A 391 6.78 -14.85 2.54
CA ILE A 391 7.29 -14.60 3.89
C ILE A 391 8.11 -15.82 4.38
N THR A 392 7.58 -17.03 4.16
CA THR A 392 8.14 -18.28 4.72
C THR A 392 9.38 -18.80 3.97
N LYS A 393 9.60 -18.41 2.71
CA LYS A 393 10.78 -18.82 1.93
C LYS A 393 12.10 -18.34 2.54
N THR A 394 13.20 -19.01 2.21
CA THR A 394 14.56 -18.54 2.56
C THR A 394 14.78 -17.14 2.00
N ASN A 395 15.22 -16.20 2.86
CA ASN A 395 15.32 -14.78 2.53
C ASN A 395 13.99 -14.12 2.09
N GLY A 396 12.85 -14.68 2.51
CA GLY A 396 11.53 -14.09 2.31
C GLY A 396 11.31 -12.78 3.07
N TRP A 397 10.19 -12.11 2.75
CA TRP A 397 9.78 -10.85 3.35
C TRP A 397 9.71 -10.94 4.87
N LYS A 398 10.11 -9.86 5.55
CA LYS A 398 10.14 -9.78 7.01
C LYS A 398 8.90 -9.06 7.51
N MET A 399 7.76 -9.73 7.43
CA MET A 399 6.45 -9.21 7.83
C MET A 399 5.76 -10.18 8.80
N PRO A 400 5.35 -9.72 10.01
CA PRO A 400 5.70 -8.43 10.61
C PRO A 400 7.23 -8.27 10.81
N ALA A 401 7.75 -7.07 10.60
CA ALA A 401 9.14 -6.75 10.88
C ALA A 401 9.39 -6.79 12.39
N LYS A 402 10.36 -7.61 12.83
CA LYS A 402 10.59 -7.94 14.26
C LYS A 402 10.63 -6.71 15.18
N ASN A 403 11.36 -5.67 14.80
CA ASN A 403 11.53 -4.48 15.63
C ASN A 403 10.26 -3.61 15.67
N LEU A 404 9.59 -3.46 14.53
CA LEU A 404 8.31 -2.77 14.45
C LEU A 404 7.26 -3.49 15.30
N TYR A 405 7.14 -4.81 15.13
CA TYR A 405 6.19 -5.64 15.87
C TYR A 405 6.40 -5.55 17.38
N LYS A 406 7.65 -5.59 17.85
CA LYS A 406 7.97 -5.40 19.28
C LYS A 406 7.46 -4.06 19.80
N LYS A 407 7.65 -2.97 19.06
CA LYS A 407 7.19 -1.63 19.49
C LYS A 407 5.68 -1.50 19.48
N LEU A 408 5.01 -2.04 18.47
CA LEU A 408 3.55 -2.07 18.42
C LEU A 408 3.00 -2.78 19.65
N LYS A 409 3.57 -3.94 20.03
CA LYS A 409 3.18 -4.63 21.27
C LYS A 409 3.39 -3.77 22.52
N THR A 410 4.53 -3.07 22.63
CA THR A 410 4.75 -2.19 23.78
C THR A 410 3.77 -1.02 23.82
N ALA A 411 3.58 -0.30 22.71
CA ALA A 411 2.69 0.85 22.63
C ALA A 411 1.22 0.47 22.87
N ALA A 412 0.77 -0.64 22.28
CA ALA A 412 -0.60 -1.12 22.41
C ALA A 412 -0.85 -1.99 23.67
N LYS A 413 0.10 -2.06 24.63
CA LYS A 413 0.01 -2.95 25.81
C LYS A 413 -0.36 -4.40 25.45
N HIS A 414 0.30 -4.93 24.42
CA HIS A 414 0.09 -6.26 23.84
C HIS A 414 -1.30 -6.49 23.22
N ARG A 415 -2.03 -5.41 22.90
CA ARG A 415 -3.29 -5.47 22.15
C ARG A 415 -3.04 -5.36 20.65
N VAL A 416 -2.44 -6.42 20.10
CA VAL A 416 -2.14 -6.52 18.68
C VAL A 416 -2.90 -7.69 18.08
N LEU A 417 -3.62 -7.43 17.00
CA LEU A 417 -4.37 -8.42 16.24
C LEU A 417 -3.71 -8.63 14.88
N VAL A 418 -3.39 -9.87 14.56
CA VAL A 418 -2.77 -10.28 13.29
C VAL A 418 -3.78 -11.11 12.52
N MET A 419 -3.95 -10.83 11.23
CA MET A 419 -5.02 -11.41 10.42
C MET A 419 -5.07 -12.95 10.42
N ASP A 420 -3.93 -13.63 10.35
CA ASP A 420 -3.88 -15.11 10.28
C ASP A 420 -4.23 -15.83 11.60
N VAL A 421 -3.83 -15.28 12.74
CA VAL A 421 -3.95 -15.96 14.04
C VAL A 421 -4.91 -15.29 15.01
N GLY A 422 -5.34 -14.06 14.71
CA GLY A 422 -6.01 -13.25 15.70
C GLY A 422 -5.04 -12.71 16.73
N PHE A 423 -4.94 -13.43 17.84
CA PHE A 423 -3.99 -13.12 18.90
C PHE A 423 -2.70 -13.91 18.66
N ASP A 424 -1.56 -13.21 18.71
CA ASP A 424 -0.31 -13.89 18.99
C ASP A 424 -0.33 -14.44 20.42
N ASP A 425 0.45 -15.49 20.73
CA ASP A 425 0.37 -16.19 22.03
C ASP A 425 0.67 -15.26 23.22
N ASP A 426 1.52 -14.25 23.02
CA ASP A 426 1.83 -13.22 24.02
C ASP A 426 0.93 -11.99 23.98
N CYS A 427 -0.11 -12.02 23.14
CA CYS A 427 -1.13 -10.98 22.97
C CYS A 427 -2.54 -11.48 23.29
N ARG A 428 -2.71 -12.71 23.79
CA ARG A 428 -4.04 -13.24 24.15
C ARG A 428 -4.59 -12.62 25.44
N PRO A 429 -5.91 -12.39 25.57
CA PRO A 429 -6.52 -11.82 26.78
C PRO A 429 -6.30 -12.66 28.06
N ASP A 430 -6.19 -13.98 27.94
CA ASP A 430 -5.92 -14.90 29.05
C ASP A 430 -4.46 -14.89 29.52
N ASN A 431 -3.58 -14.25 28.74
CA ASN A 431 -2.21 -14.00 29.14
C ASN A 431 -2.17 -12.76 30.06
N GLY A 432 -1.80 -12.96 31.33
CA GLY A 432 -1.79 -11.94 32.39
C GLY A 432 -0.82 -10.76 32.21
N THR A 433 -0.23 -10.61 31.02
CA THR A 433 0.65 -9.50 30.62
C THR A 433 -0.01 -8.55 29.62
N THR A 434 -1.26 -8.83 29.21
CA THR A 434 -1.97 -8.03 28.20
C THR A 434 -2.91 -6.99 28.83
N GLY A 435 -3.08 -5.86 28.15
CA GLY A 435 -3.98 -4.78 28.56
C GLY A 435 -5.42 -4.94 28.08
N TRP A 436 -5.86 -6.14 27.69
CA TRP A 436 -7.22 -6.37 27.16
C TRP A 436 -8.31 -6.14 28.20
N SER A 437 -8.07 -6.48 29.46
CA SER A 437 -9.00 -6.23 30.57
C SER A 437 -9.14 -4.75 30.95
N GLU A 438 -8.22 -3.91 30.48
CA GLU A 438 -8.22 -2.45 30.70
C GLU A 438 -8.96 -1.68 29.60
N LEU A 439 -9.32 -2.33 28.49
CA LEU A 439 -9.99 -1.66 27.37
C LEU A 439 -11.40 -1.25 27.74
N SER A 440 -11.75 -0.01 27.38
CA SER A 440 -13.15 0.45 27.39
C SER A 440 -14.00 -0.24 26.31
N ALA A 441 -13.34 -0.78 25.27
CA ALA A 441 -13.93 -1.54 24.17
C ALA A 441 -14.26 -3.00 24.53
N ALA A 442 -15.20 -3.60 23.79
CA ALA A 442 -15.45 -5.03 23.87
C ALA A 442 -14.24 -5.85 23.36
N GLU A 443 -14.00 -7.01 23.97
CA GLU A 443 -12.97 -7.95 23.51
C GLU A 443 -13.15 -8.30 22.02
N PRO A 444 -12.05 -8.58 21.29
CA PRO A 444 -12.13 -8.98 19.90
C PRO A 444 -12.97 -10.24 19.70
N GLU A 445 -13.89 -10.19 18.73
CA GLU A 445 -14.74 -11.30 18.35
C GLU A 445 -14.18 -12.01 17.12
N TYR A 446 -14.18 -13.34 17.14
CA TYR A 446 -13.76 -14.18 16.03
C TYR A 446 -14.98 -14.82 15.40
N ASN A 447 -15.05 -14.77 14.08
CA ASN A 447 -16.06 -15.52 13.36
C ASN A 447 -15.72 -17.03 13.38
N GLU A 448 -16.72 -17.87 13.67
CA GLU A 448 -16.57 -19.34 13.75
C GLU A 448 -16.06 -19.98 12.44
N ASP A 449 -16.20 -19.32 11.29
CA ASP A 449 -15.71 -19.79 9.99
C ASP A 449 -14.33 -19.19 9.60
N ASP A 450 -13.59 -18.63 10.56
CA ASP A 450 -12.30 -17.95 10.37
C ASP A 450 -12.37 -16.88 9.25
N LEU A 451 -13.47 -16.14 9.17
CA LEU A 451 -13.68 -15.18 8.07
C LEU A 451 -13.18 -13.77 8.38
N TYR A 452 -13.30 -13.34 9.64
CA TYR A 452 -12.89 -12.01 10.08
C TYR A 452 -12.60 -11.99 11.59
N ILE A 453 -11.88 -10.94 11.97
CA ILE A 453 -11.66 -10.51 13.35
C ILE A 453 -12.41 -9.19 13.53
N SER A 454 -13.23 -9.09 14.58
CA SER A 454 -14.11 -7.96 14.87
C SER A 454 -13.66 -7.26 16.13
N ILE A 455 -13.61 -5.92 16.12
CA ILE A 455 -13.40 -5.09 17.31
C ILE A 455 -14.40 -3.94 17.30
N THR A 456 -14.86 -3.55 18.48
CA THR A 456 -15.79 -2.43 18.62
C THR A 456 -15.15 -1.30 19.38
N VAL A 457 -15.20 -0.09 18.83
CA VAL A 457 -14.83 1.15 19.53
C VAL A 457 -16.10 1.95 19.81
N GLU A 458 -16.27 2.40 21.04
CA GLU A 458 -17.41 3.23 21.46
C GLU A 458 -16.89 4.57 21.99
N ASP A 459 -17.67 5.64 21.83
CA ASP A 459 -17.40 6.93 22.49
C ASP A 459 -17.39 6.76 24.01
#